data_AF-A0A5B0SI02-F1
#
_entry.id   AF-A0A5B0SI02-F1
#
_cell.length_a   1.000
_cell.length_b   1.000
_cell.length_c   1.000
_cell.angle_alpha   90.00
_cell.angle_beta   90.00
_cell.angle_gamma   90.00
#
_symmetry.space_group_name_H-M   'P 1'
#
loop_
_entity.id
_entity.type
_entity.pdbx_description
1 polymer ?
#
loop_
_entity_poly.entity_id
_entity_poly.type
_entity_poly.pdbx_seq_one_letter_code
_entity_poly.pdbx_strand_id
1 'polypeptide(L)'
;MLRSLTPQREKIARCMAFALHHADAAEEVAEILVQSLTIDMTPVPRKLARLYVISDILHNSSNSLPNAWKYRQILEKLLPDVFDHLNLIYRSFPGRIKAETFKKQICLIVNVWNSFMVFGQNSIDEFNERLVKLDVEDEQVQQAIDGEDVGIPLDDGEDIDGVAADESFLWAAEEPQAEGKLSPA
;
A
#
# COMPACT_ATOMS: atom_id res chain seq x y z
N MET A 1 -5.21 16.93 -4.94
CA MET A 1 -5.37 15.57 -5.52
C MET A 1 -5.06 14.46 -4.51
N LEU A 2 -3.88 14.44 -3.87
CA LEU A 2 -3.47 13.34 -3.00
C LEU A 2 -4.29 13.14 -1.71
N ARG A 3 -4.93 14.18 -1.17
CA ARG A 3 -5.75 14.08 0.06
C ARG A 3 -7.06 13.32 -0.14
N SER A 4 -7.60 13.33 -1.35
CA SER A 4 -8.89 12.70 -1.72
C SER A 4 -8.69 11.49 -2.65
N LEU A 5 -7.45 11.00 -2.77
CA LEU A 5 -7.11 9.88 -3.63
C LEU A 5 -7.74 8.58 -3.09
N THR A 6 -8.33 7.82 -4.00
CA THR A 6 -8.95 6.50 -3.78
C THR A 6 -8.42 5.56 -4.86
N PRO A 7 -8.53 4.23 -4.71
CA PRO A 7 -8.05 3.27 -5.72
C PRO A 7 -8.88 3.24 -7.02
N GLN A 8 -9.79 4.20 -7.22
CA GLN A 8 -10.55 4.33 -8.46
C GLN A 8 -9.61 4.65 -9.62
N ARG A 9 -9.67 3.84 -10.69
CA ARG A 9 -8.80 3.94 -11.87
C ARG A 9 -8.70 5.35 -12.44
N GLU A 10 -9.82 6.07 -12.52
CA GLU A 10 -9.86 7.45 -13.02
C GLU A 10 -9.03 8.42 -12.18
N LYS A 11 -9.06 8.27 -10.85
CA LYS A 11 -8.29 9.13 -9.94
C LYS A 11 -6.80 8.81 -10.00
N ILE A 12 -6.45 7.53 -10.10
CA ILE A 12 -5.07 7.08 -10.29
C ILE A 12 -4.53 7.63 -11.62
N ALA A 13 -5.25 7.40 -12.72
CA ALA A 13 -4.87 7.85 -14.06
C ALA A 13 -4.70 9.38 -14.12
N ARG A 14 -5.60 10.15 -13.49
CA ARG A 14 -5.48 11.61 -13.42
C ARG A 14 -4.21 12.05 -12.66
N CYS A 15 -3.88 11.36 -11.58
CA CYS A 15 -2.69 11.68 -10.78
C CYS A 15 -1.40 11.32 -11.52
N MET A 16 -1.36 10.16 -12.18
CA MET A 16 -0.25 9.77 -13.05
C MET A 16 -0.09 10.74 -14.22
N ALA A 17 -1.18 11.10 -14.91
CA ALA A 17 -1.12 12.04 -16.03
C ALA A 17 -0.55 13.40 -15.59
N PHE A 18 -0.99 13.91 -14.43
CA PHE A 18 -0.41 15.12 -13.85
C PHE A 18 1.10 14.98 -13.65
N ALA A 19 1.58 13.88 -13.07
CA ALA A 19 2.99 13.65 -12.84
C ALA A 19 3.80 13.58 -14.15
N LEU A 20 3.29 12.91 -15.18
CA LEU A 20 3.98 12.80 -16.47
C LEU A 20 4.02 14.12 -17.24
N HIS A 21 2.96 14.94 -17.16
CA HIS A 21 2.94 16.27 -17.79
C HIS A 21 3.88 17.28 -17.13
N HIS A 22 4.26 17.05 -15.87
CA HIS A 22 5.18 17.91 -15.10
C HIS A 22 6.49 17.18 -14.78
N ALA A 23 6.97 16.31 -15.69
CA ALA A 23 8.18 15.52 -15.49
C ALA A 23 9.47 16.37 -15.49
N ASP A 24 9.41 17.65 -15.84
CA ASP A 24 10.46 18.63 -15.60
C ASP A 24 10.72 18.83 -14.09
N ALA A 25 9.69 18.74 -13.27
CA ALA A 25 9.75 18.76 -11.80
C ALA A 25 9.57 17.35 -11.18
N ALA A 26 10.12 16.32 -11.84
CA ALA A 26 9.93 14.92 -11.43
C ALA A 26 10.42 14.62 -10.02
N GLU A 27 11.47 15.31 -9.55
CA GLU A 27 12.04 15.12 -8.21
C GLU A 27 11.04 15.57 -7.15
N GLU A 28 10.57 16.81 -7.22
CA GLU A 28 9.59 17.36 -6.27
C GLU A 28 8.27 16.58 -6.30
N VAL A 29 7.80 16.19 -7.49
CA VAL A 29 6.57 15.40 -7.63
C VAL A 29 6.72 14.02 -6.97
N ALA A 30 7.84 13.33 -7.19
CA ALA A 30 8.10 12.02 -6.60
C ALA A 30 8.25 12.12 -5.07
N GLU A 31 8.99 13.12 -4.58
CA GLU A 31 9.18 13.37 -3.15
C GLU A 31 7.84 13.64 -2.45
N ILE A 32 7.00 14.55 -2.98
CA ILE A 32 5.69 14.86 -2.40
C ILE A 32 4.80 13.60 -2.38
N LEU A 33 4.84 12.79 -3.44
CA LEU A 33 4.05 11.56 -3.50
C LEU A 33 4.49 10.56 -2.43
N VAL A 34 5.79 10.32 -2.31
CA VAL A 34 6.40 9.42 -1.31
C VAL A 34 6.16 9.93 0.11
N GLN A 35 6.48 11.20 0.40
CA GLN A 35 6.24 11.83 1.70
C GLN A 35 4.77 11.74 2.09
N SER A 36 3.85 11.97 1.14
CA SER A 36 2.43 11.84 1.44
C SER A 36 2.10 10.39 1.83
N LEU A 37 2.62 9.39 1.12
CA LEU A 37 2.39 7.98 1.39
C LEU A 37 2.88 7.60 2.79
N THR A 38 4.03 8.11 3.24
CA THR A 38 4.66 7.75 4.52
C THR A 38 4.15 8.52 5.73
N ILE A 39 3.20 9.46 5.59
CA ILE A 39 2.54 10.09 6.76
C ILE A 39 1.71 9.05 7.53
N ASP A 40 2.02 8.80 8.81
CA ASP A 40 1.33 7.84 9.69
C ASP A 40 -0.19 7.93 9.65
N MET A 41 -0.72 9.15 9.78
CA MET A 41 -2.16 9.43 9.81
C MET A 41 -2.88 9.20 8.47
N THR A 42 -2.15 8.86 7.39
CA THR A 42 -2.79 8.51 6.11
C THR A 42 -3.48 7.14 6.27
N PRO A 43 -4.78 7.02 5.96
CA PRO A 43 -5.47 5.72 5.96
C PRO A 43 -4.84 4.73 4.98
N VAL A 44 -4.75 3.46 5.38
CA VAL A 44 -4.16 2.37 4.58
C VAL A 44 -4.66 2.31 3.12
N PRO A 45 -5.98 2.41 2.83
CA PRO A 45 -6.46 2.38 1.45
C PRO A 45 -5.91 3.54 0.59
N ARG A 46 -5.63 4.69 1.20
CA ARG A 46 -5.05 5.85 0.52
C ARG A 46 -3.55 5.68 0.30
N LYS A 47 -2.84 5.03 1.21
CA LYS A 47 -1.43 4.65 1.00
C LYS A 47 -1.29 3.70 -0.18
N LEU A 48 -2.14 2.68 -0.27
CA LEU A 48 -2.19 1.79 -1.43
C LEU A 48 -2.55 2.54 -2.73
N ALA A 49 -3.52 3.44 -2.69
CA ALA A 49 -3.84 4.27 -3.85
C ALA A 49 -2.64 5.11 -4.32
N ARG A 50 -1.83 5.66 -3.40
CA ARG A 50 -0.60 6.39 -3.75
C ARG A 50 0.47 5.46 -4.34
N LEU A 51 0.61 4.25 -3.80
CA LEU A 51 1.49 3.23 -4.37
C LEU A 51 1.06 2.82 -5.78
N TYR A 52 -0.24 2.72 -6.07
CA TYR A 52 -0.73 2.51 -7.43
C TYR A 52 -0.40 3.67 -8.36
N VAL A 53 -0.47 4.92 -7.90
CA VAL A 53 0.01 6.07 -8.71
C VAL A 53 1.50 5.95 -9.01
N ILE A 54 2.33 5.59 -8.02
CA ILE A 54 3.77 5.34 -8.22
C ILE A 54 3.96 4.26 -9.30
N SER A 55 3.23 3.14 -9.19
CA SER A 55 3.32 2.04 -10.16
C SER A 55 2.91 2.47 -11.57
N ASP A 56 1.83 3.25 -11.72
CA ASP A 56 1.37 3.76 -13.01
C ASP A 56 2.38 4.76 -13.61
N ILE A 57 3.00 5.61 -12.79
CA ILE A 57 4.08 6.52 -13.24
C ILE A 57 5.27 5.69 -13.74
N LEU A 58 5.72 4.70 -12.97
CA LEU A 58 6.85 3.85 -13.34
C LEU A 58 6.61 3.11 -14.66
N HIS A 59 5.42 2.51 -14.83
CA HIS A 59 5.05 1.81 -16.05
C HIS A 59 5.08 2.74 -17.28
N ASN A 60 4.64 3.99 -17.12
CA ASN A 60 4.57 4.96 -18.20
C ASN A 60 5.83 5.84 -18.36
N SER A 61 6.82 5.71 -17.45
CA SER A 61 8.06 6.49 -17.47
C SER A 61 8.94 6.21 -18.70
N SER A 62 8.75 5.05 -19.34
CA SER A 62 9.44 4.64 -20.57
C SER A 62 8.75 5.13 -21.85
N ASN A 63 7.61 5.81 -21.76
CA ASN A 63 6.94 6.39 -22.92
C ASN A 63 7.71 7.61 -23.46
N SER A 64 7.41 8.03 -24.68
CA SER A 64 8.12 9.11 -25.41
C SER A 64 7.92 10.52 -24.84
N LEU A 65 7.41 10.67 -23.61
CA LEU A 65 7.25 11.96 -22.95
C LEU A 65 8.61 12.48 -22.44
N PRO A 66 8.96 13.75 -22.69
CA PRO A 66 10.20 14.33 -22.19
C PRO A 66 10.33 14.18 -20.66
N ASN A 67 11.53 13.86 -20.20
CA ASN A 67 11.90 13.73 -18.79
C ASN A 67 11.18 12.63 -17.97
N ALA A 68 10.16 11.95 -18.50
CA ALA A 68 9.41 10.93 -17.77
C ALA A 68 10.31 9.80 -17.25
N TRP A 69 11.36 9.45 -17.99
CA TRP A 69 12.35 8.44 -17.62
C TRP A 69 13.06 8.72 -16.28
N LYS A 70 13.14 10.00 -15.85
CA LYS A 70 13.77 10.39 -14.58
C LYS A 70 13.07 9.76 -13.38
N TYR A 71 11.75 9.57 -13.45
CA TYR A 71 10.97 9.00 -12.35
C TYR A 71 11.50 7.64 -11.89
N ARG A 72 11.97 6.80 -12.82
CA ARG A 72 12.53 5.48 -12.46
C ARG A 72 13.74 5.61 -11.53
N GLN A 73 14.71 6.45 -11.89
CA GLN A 73 15.91 6.65 -11.08
C GLN A 73 15.63 7.33 -9.74
N ILE A 74 14.68 8.25 -9.70
CA ILE A 74 14.31 8.97 -8.48
C ILE A 74 13.55 8.03 -7.54
N LEU A 75 12.52 7.36 -8.04
CA LEU A 75 11.69 6.45 -7.23
C LEU A 75 12.47 5.23 -6.75
N GLU A 76 13.43 4.71 -7.52
CA GLU A 76 14.30 3.63 -7.06
C GLU A 76 15.05 4.00 -5.76
N LYS A 77 15.42 5.27 -5.60
CA LYS A 77 16.10 5.77 -4.38
C LYS A 77 15.14 6.03 -3.22
N LEU A 78 13.88 6.39 -3.50
CA LEU A 78 12.89 6.78 -2.48
C LEU A 78 12.02 5.61 -2.00
N LEU A 79 11.88 4.55 -2.80
CA LEU A 79 11.05 3.40 -2.47
C LEU A 79 11.52 2.58 -1.25
N PRO A 80 12.82 2.46 -0.93
CA PRO A 80 13.25 1.78 0.30
C PRO A 80 12.50 2.26 1.56
N ASP A 81 12.40 3.58 1.76
CA ASP A 81 11.69 4.19 2.90
C ASP A 81 10.18 3.90 2.86
N VAL A 82 9.60 3.78 1.66
CA VAL A 82 8.20 3.36 1.49
C VAL A 82 8.00 1.92 1.96
N PHE A 83 8.91 1.00 1.63
CA PHE A 83 8.78 -0.40 2.06
C PHE A 83 8.98 -0.58 3.57
N ASP A 84 9.90 0.18 4.17
CA ASP A 84 10.04 0.22 5.63
C ASP A 84 8.73 0.71 6.28
N HIS A 85 8.14 1.79 5.76
CA HIS A 85 6.85 2.31 6.23
C HIS A 85 5.71 1.29 6.08
N LEU A 86 5.66 0.57 4.95
CA LEU A 86 4.63 -0.44 4.70
C LEU A 86 4.80 -1.66 5.61
N ASN A 87 6.02 -2.04 5.99
CA ASN A 87 6.27 -3.08 6.99
C ASN A 87 5.72 -2.68 8.37
N LEU A 88 5.95 -1.43 8.80
CA LEU A 88 5.36 -0.91 10.05
C LEU A 88 3.83 -1.02 10.06
N ILE A 89 3.18 -0.70 8.93
CA ILE A 89 1.73 -0.87 8.79
C ILE A 89 1.34 -2.34 8.85
N TYR A 90 2.05 -3.21 8.12
CA TYR A 90 1.80 -4.65 8.11
C TYR A 90 1.84 -5.23 9.54
N ARG A 91 2.81 -4.82 10.35
CA ARG A 91 2.95 -5.21 11.77
C ARG A 91 1.87 -4.63 12.67
N SER A 92 1.34 -3.45 12.34
CA SER A 92 0.31 -2.78 13.15
C SER A 92 -1.09 -3.42 13.08
N PHE A 93 -1.32 -4.36 12.17
CA PHE A 93 -2.63 -5.01 12.04
C PHE A 93 -2.90 -5.96 13.23
N PRO A 94 -4.06 -5.86 13.90
CA PRO A 94 -4.39 -6.71 15.05
C PRO A 94 -4.71 -8.17 14.68
N GLY A 95 -4.69 -8.52 13.38
CA GLY A 95 -5.09 -9.85 12.91
C GLY A 95 -4.37 -10.25 11.62
N ARG A 96 -3.91 -11.51 11.60
CA ARG A 96 -3.07 -12.07 10.53
C ARG A 96 -3.71 -12.02 9.15
N ILE A 97 -5.01 -12.27 9.03
CA ILE A 97 -5.71 -12.31 7.73
C ILE A 97 -5.66 -10.94 7.02
N LYS A 98 -5.89 -9.84 7.77
CA LYS A 98 -5.85 -8.49 7.20
C LYS A 98 -4.42 -8.08 6.84
N ALA A 99 -3.46 -8.40 7.70
CA ALA A 99 -2.04 -8.15 7.46
C ALA A 99 -1.56 -8.86 6.18
N GLU A 100 -1.84 -10.16 6.04
CA GLU A 100 -1.45 -10.94 4.86
C GLU A 100 -2.16 -10.48 3.59
N THR A 101 -3.42 -10.06 3.66
CA THR A 101 -4.12 -9.47 2.51
C THR A 101 -3.44 -8.19 2.05
N PHE A 102 -3.09 -7.29 2.98
CA PHE A 102 -2.37 -6.05 2.68
C PHE A 102 -0.99 -6.33 2.05
N LYS A 103 -0.22 -7.23 2.66
CA LYS A 103 1.09 -7.66 2.14
C LYS A 103 0.99 -8.24 0.72
N LYS A 104 0.02 -9.13 0.48
CA LYS A 104 -0.21 -9.71 -0.85
C LYS A 104 -0.46 -8.64 -1.92
N GLN A 105 -1.22 -7.59 -1.61
CA GLN A 105 -1.46 -6.48 -2.54
C GLN A 105 -0.17 -5.76 -2.91
N ILE A 106 0.74 -5.54 -1.94
CA ILE A 106 2.04 -4.91 -2.19
C ILE A 106 2.94 -5.83 -3.01
N CYS A 107 3.01 -7.12 -2.66
CA CYS A 107 3.81 -8.11 -3.40
C CYS A 107 3.35 -8.22 -4.87
N LEU A 108 2.05 -8.10 -5.16
CA LEU A 108 1.56 -8.06 -6.53
C LEU A 108 2.14 -6.88 -7.33
N ILE A 109 2.26 -5.70 -6.71
CA ILE A 109 2.85 -4.52 -7.36
C ILE A 109 4.34 -4.75 -7.62
N VAL A 110 5.09 -5.26 -6.64
CA VAL A 110 6.52 -5.58 -6.79
C VAL A 110 6.73 -6.64 -7.87
N ASN A 111 5.87 -7.65 -7.95
CA ASN A 111 5.92 -8.67 -8.99
C ASN A 111 5.69 -8.08 -10.38
N VAL A 112 4.79 -7.10 -10.53
CA VAL A 112 4.63 -6.36 -11.79
C VAL A 112 5.92 -5.63 -12.14
N TRP A 113 6.53 -4.92 -11.18
CA TRP A 113 7.80 -4.24 -11.42
C TRP A 113 8.92 -5.19 -11.84
N ASN A 114 9.02 -6.35 -11.21
CA ASN A 114 9.98 -7.38 -11.60
C ASN A 114 9.70 -7.92 -13.01
N SER A 115 8.45 -8.30 -13.30
CA SER A 115 8.04 -8.90 -14.57
C SER A 115 8.28 -7.98 -15.77
N PHE A 116 8.08 -6.67 -15.59
CA PHE A 116 8.32 -5.67 -16.62
C PHE A 116 9.74 -5.08 -16.57
N MET A 117 10.64 -5.64 -15.75
CA MET A 117 12.01 -5.14 -15.55
C MET A 117 12.04 -3.64 -15.26
N VAL A 118 11.12 -3.16 -14.41
CA VAL A 118 11.01 -1.77 -13.95
C VAL A 118 12.16 -1.40 -13.01
N PHE A 119 12.76 -2.36 -12.33
CA PHE A 119 13.99 -2.19 -11.55
C PHE A 119 14.92 -3.39 -11.77
N GLY A 120 16.17 -3.26 -11.34
CA GLY A 120 17.10 -4.40 -11.31
C GLY A 120 16.73 -5.39 -10.20
N GLN A 121 17.25 -6.62 -10.29
CA GLN A 121 16.95 -7.68 -9.33
C GLN A 121 17.32 -7.28 -7.89
N ASN A 122 18.47 -6.62 -7.69
CA ASN A 122 18.89 -6.16 -6.36
C ASN A 122 17.86 -5.25 -5.69
N SER A 123 17.27 -4.31 -6.43
CA SER A 123 16.25 -3.38 -5.90
C SER A 123 14.95 -4.14 -5.59
N ILE A 124 14.56 -5.09 -6.44
CA ILE A 124 13.38 -5.94 -6.19
C ILE A 124 13.58 -6.79 -4.92
N ASP A 125 14.76 -7.37 -4.75
CA ASP A 125 15.09 -8.18 -3.57
C ASP A 125 15.09 -7.31 -2.31
N GLU A 126 15.70 -6.12 -2.36
CA GLU A 126 15.69 -5.15 -1.26
C GLU A 126 14.27 -4.75 -0.85
N PHE A 127 13.38 -4.46 -1.81
CA PHE A 127 11.99 -4.11 -1.50
C PHE A 127 11.24 -5.24 -0.82
N ASN A 128 11.45 -6.49 -1.26
CA ASN A 128 10.83 -7.66 -0.64
C ASN A 128 11.38 -7.90 0.76
N GLU A 129 12.70 -7.79 0.96
CA GLU A 129 13.35 -7.95 2.27
C GLU A 129 12.82 -6.92 3.27
N ARG A 130 12.79 -5.64 2.89
CA ARG A 130 12.29 -4.55 3.75
C ARG A 130 10.83 -4.74 4.16
N LEU A 131 9.99 -5.24 3.25
CA LEU A 131 8.57 -5.49 3.54
C LEU A 131 8.36 -6.57 4.61
N VAL A 132 9.28 -7.52 4.75
CA VAL A 132 9.15 -8.65 5.68
C VAL A 132 10.16 -8.61 6.82
N LYS A 133 11.04 -7.59 6.84
CA LYS A 133 12.11 -7.47 7.81
C LYS A 133 11.55 -7.61 9.22
N LEU A 134 12.09 -8.58 9.95
CA LEU A 134 11.84 -8.76 11.36
C LEU A 134 12.81 -7.86 12.13
N ASP A 135 12.30 -6.93 12.93
CA ASP A 135 13.15 -6.30 13.94
C ASP A 135 13.51 -7.38 14.96
N VAL A 136 14.81 -7.61 15.15
CA VAL A 136 15.34 -8.62 16.09
C VAL A 136 14.81 -8.40 17.52
N GLU A 137 14.38 -7.17 17.83
CA GLU A 137 13.74 -6.79 19.08
C GLU A 137 12.38 -7.47 19.28
N ASP A 138 11.57 -7.65 18.22
CA ASP A 138 10.27 -8.33 18.31
C ASP A 138 10.42 -9.83 18.59
N GLU A 139 11.46 -10.48 18.05
CA GLU A 139 11.75 -11.89 18.33
C GLU A 139 12.22 -12.09 19.78
N GLN A 140 13.00 -11.14 20.33
CA GLN A 140 13.43 -11.18 21.73
C GLN A 140 12.26 -10.94 22.68
N VAL A 141 11.32 -10.06 22.34
CA VAL A 141 10.10 -9.83 23.12
C VAL A 141 9.16 -11.04 23.03
N GLN A 142 8.96 -11.63 21.85
CA GLN A 142 8.13 -12.83 21.69
C GLN A 142 8.72 -14.05 22.41
N GLN A 143 10.03 -14.27 22.32
CA GLN A 143 10.72 -15.35 23.06
C GLN A 143 10.71 -15.14 24.57
N ALA A 144 10.71 -13.89 25.05
CA ALA A 144 10.56 -13.58 26.48
C ALA A 144 9.13 -13.82 26.98
N ILE A 145 8.11 -13.58 26.14
CA ILE A 145 6.70 -13.83 26.47
C ILE A 145 6.41 -15.35 26.48
N ASP A 146 6.95 -16.10 25.51
CA ASP A 146 6.74 -17.55 25.40
C ASP A 146 7.60 -18.37 26.39
N GLY A 147 8.58 -17.72 27.04
CA GLY A 147 9.54 -18.34 27.97
C GLY A 147 9.13 -18.31 29.45
N GLU A 148 8.03 -17.64 29.82
CA GLU A 148 7.56 -17.57 31.19
C GLU A 148 6.25 -18.34 31.35
N ASP A 149 6.36 -19.62 31.73
CA ASP A 149 5.24 -20.47 32.17
C ASP A 149 4.68 -19.93 33.50
N VAL A 150 3.88 -18.87 33.42
CA VAL A 150 2.97 -18.50 34.50
C VAL A 150 1.74 -19.37 34.30
N GLY A 151 1.70 -20.49 35.02
CA GLY A 151 0.52 -21.35 35.08
C GLY A 151 -0.70 -20.59 35.59
N ILE A 152 -1.52 -20.07 34.66
CA ILE A 152 -2.85 -19.55 34.94
C ILE A 152 -3.82 -20.75 34.84
N PRO A 153 -4.57 -21.11 35.89
CA PRO A 153 -5.60 -22.12 35.79
C PRO A 153 -6.65 -21.70 34.75
N LEU A 154 -6.87 -22.55 33.75
CA LEU A 154 -7.96 -22.39 32.79
C LEU A 154 -9.28 -22.70 33.52
N ASP A 155 -10.13 -21.70 33.67
CA ASP A 155 -11.54 -21.84 34.02
C ASP A 155 -12.32 -22.20 32.75
N ASP A 156 -12.92 -23.37 32.79
CA ASP A 156 -13.70 -24.01 31.75
C ASP A 156 -15.02 -23.27 31.54
N GLY A 157 -15.14 -22.52 30.43
CA GLY A 157 -16.37 -21.80 30.13
C GLY A 157 -16.50 -21.25 28.71
N GLU A 158 -17.32 -21.95 27.92
CA GLU A 158 -18.11 -21.51 26.76
C GLU A 158 -17.44 -21.44 25.37
N ASP A 159 -17.85 -22.43 24.55
CA ASP A 159 -17.67 -22.48 23.10
C ASP A 159 -18.33 -21.27 22.43
N ILE A 160 -17.52 -20.34 21.91
CA ILE A 160 -18.01 -19.28 21.02
C ILE A 160 -17.92 -19.80 19.58
N ASP A 161 -19.10 -20.15 19.05
CA ASP A 161 -19.37 -20.58 17.68
C ASP A 161 -18.81 -19.59 16.64
N GLY A 162 -18.18 -20.14 15.61
CA GLY A 162 -17.54 -19.42 14.53
C GLY A 162 -18.57 -18.78 13.60
N VAL A 163 -18.71 -17.47 13.70
CA VAL A 163 -19.46 -16.71 12.68
C VAL A 163 -18.62 -16.66 11.40
N ALA A 164 -19.17 -17.28 10.35
CA ALA A 164 -18.65 -17.23 8.98
C ALA A 164 -18.39 -15.76 8.57
N ALA A 165 -17.19 -15.50 8.04
CA ALA A 165 -16.87 -14.21 7.47
C ALA A 165 -17.79 -13.95 6.27
N ASP A 166 -18.70 -12.99 6.43
CA ASP A 166 -19.47 -12.43 5.33
C ASP A 166 -18.51 -11.74 4.34
N GLU A 167 -18.44 -12.28 3.12
CA GLU A 167 -17.61 -11.76 2.02
C GLU A 167 -18.15 -10.44 1.43
N SER A 168 -19.25 -9.89 1.97
CA SER A 168 -19.85 -8.61 1.54
C SER A 168 -18.98 -7.37 1.80
N PHE A 169 -17.88 -7.50 2.55
CA PHE A 169 -16.98 -6.39 2.89
C PHE A 169 -15.72 -6.27 2.01
N LEU A 170 -15.67 -6.97 0.88
CA LEU A 170 -14.76 -6.63 -0.22
C LEU A 170 -15.31 -5.40 -0.94
N TRP A 171 -15.08 -4.23 -0.33
CA TRP A 171 -15.29 -2.88 -0.89
C TRP A 171 -16.63 -2.68 -1.63
N ALA A 172 -17.72 -2.44 -0.89
CA ALA A 172 -18.89 -1.82 -1.51
C ALA A 172 -18.50 -0.41 -1.98
N ALA A 173 -18.36 -0.23 -3.29
CA ALA A 173 -18.40 1.10 -3.88
C ALA A 173 -19.81 1.65 -3.62
N GLU A 174 -19.92 2.68 -2.79
CA GLU A 174 -21.13 3.49 -2.75
C GLU A 174 -21.32 4.11 -4.14
N GLU A 175 -22.30 3.59 -4.89
CA GLU A 175 -22.84 4.29 -6.05
C GLU A 175 -23.64 5.50 -5.54
N PRO A 176 -23.43 6.70 -6.10
CA PRO A 176 -24.28 7.83 -5.76
C PRO A 176 -25.68 7.59 -6.35
N GLN A 177 -26.69 7.49 -5.49
CA GLN A 177 -28.09 7.53 -5.90
C GLN A 177 -28.37 8.88 -6.58
N ALA A 178 -28.56 8.85 -7.89
CA ALA A 178 -29.18 9.96 -8.61
C ALA A 178 -30.69 9.93 -8.34
N GLU A 179 -31.15 10.70 -7.36
CA GLU A 179 -32.56 11.00 -7.22
C GLU A 179 -33.01 11.94 -8.34
N GLY A 180 -33.81 11.41 -9.26
CA GLY A 180 -34.61 12.21 -10.17
C GLY A 180 -35.94 12.61 -9.53
N LYS A 181 -36.32 13.88 -9.66
CA LYS A 181 -37.60 14.38 -10.23
C LYS A 181 -37.93 15.77 -9.70
N LEU A 182 -38.11 16.73 -10.61
CA LEU A 182 -39.12 17.78 -10.49
C LEU A 182 -39.92 17.82 -11.80
N SER A 183 -41.24 17.89 -11.63
CA SER A 183 -42.34 17.58 -12.56
C SER A 183 -42.48 18.50 -13.78
N PRO A 184 -43.38 18.15 -14.73
CA PRO A 184 -43.58 18.90 -15.96
C PRO A 184 -44.51 20.11 -15.77
N ALA A 185 -44.23 21.16 -16.54
CA ALA A 185 -45.21 22.14 -17.01
C ALA A 185 -44.75 22.64 -18.39
#